data_AF-A0A849K182-F1
#
_entry.id   AF-A0A849K182-F1
#
_cell.length_a   1.000
_cell.length_b   1.000
_cell.length_c   1.000
_cell.angle_alpha   90.00
_cell.angle_beta   90.00
_cell.angle_gamma   90.00
#
_symmetry.space_group_name_H-M   'P 1'
#
loop_
_entity.id
_entity.type
_entity.pdbx_description
1 polymer ?
#
loop_
_entity_poly.entity_id
_entity_poly.type
_entity_poly.pdbx_seq_one_letter_code
_entity_poly.pdbx_strand_id
1 'polypeptide(L)'
;MGMFDLLRGRKAETTARPRNSRPPPASTQFEASQLSPGSANSVRKDLLKVALRDMLMRNGIPQAWVSADMLRTSSPRREPGLHVRFLVRRWEPRLMLHGPALEREFTHRLMMLDPQAADWLMGFSWQFALEDASACPSLPHPGSWTAPQAAPQQAASQAPATKPGDIIEGPVTIPRSPDSVRAELEQMLSVRDEDHKRHTKGGDHFAPTRPATL
;
A
#
# COMPACT_ATOMS: atom_id res chain seq x y z
N MET A 1 -47.26 -60.83 -1.54
CA MET A 1 -47.29 -61.44 -0.19
C MET A 1 -48.08 -60.52 0.74
N GLY A 2 -49.12 -61.07 1.40
CA GLY A 2 -49.95 -60.59 2.53
C GLY A 2 -50.39 -59.12 2.59
N MET A 3 -51.67 -58.73 2.61
CA MET A 3 -52.80 -59.13 3.46
C MET A 3 -52.54 -58.89 4.95
N PHE A 4 -53.01 -57.76 5.52
CA PHE A 4 -53.78 -57.71 6.76
C PHE A 4 -54.43 -56.33 6.95
N ASP A 5 -55.75 -56.42 6.96
CA ASP A 5 -56.80 -55.44 7.18
C ASP A 5 -56.74 -54.83 8.59
N LEU A 6 -57.32 -53.62 8.69
CA LEU A 6 -58.17 -53.07 9.75
C LEU A 6 -58.15 -53.73 11.16
N LEU A 7 -58.22 -52.92 12.22
CA LEU A 7 -59.44 -52.75 13.03
C LEU A 7 -59.21 -51.88 14.30
N ARG A 8 -60.14 -50.92 14.47
CA ARG A 8 -60.85 -50.52 15.70
C ARG A 8 -60.18 -49.67 16.80
N GLY A 9 -60.92 -48.59 17.12
CA GLY A 9 -61.37 -48.27 18.50
C GLY A 9 -60.74 -47.00 19.09
N ARG A 10 -61.31 -45.81 18.90
CA ARG A 10 -62.43 -45.18 19.64
C ARG A 10 -62.19 -44.98 21.16
N LYS A 11 -61.91 -43.70 21.49
CA LYS A 11 -62.24 -42.87 22.68
C LYS A 11 -62.05 -43.42 24.11
N ALA A 12 -61.32 -42.64 24.93
CA ALA A 12 -61.86 -42.08 26.18
C ALA A 12 -61.07 -40.83 26.62
N GLU A 13 -61.84 -39.85 27.05
CA GLU A 13 -61.47 -38.50 27.50
C GLU A 13 -61.61 -38.47 29.03
N THR A 14 -60.67 -37.87 29.77
CA THR A 14 -60.90 -37.36 31.14
C THR A 14 -59.86 -36.28 31.49
N THR A 15 -60.32 -35.04 31.31
CA THR A 15 -60.20 -33.86 32.18
C THR A 15 -59.15 -33.86 33.30
N ALA A 16 -58.16 -32.96 33.19
CA ALA A 16 -57.44 -32.39 34.33
C ALA A 16 -57.01 -30.92 34.09
N ARG A 17 -57.79 -30.01 34.70
CA ARG A 17 -57.55 -28.62 35.16
C ARG A 17 -56.49 -27.72 34.46
N PRO A 18 -56.86 -26.48 34.06
CA PRO A 18 -55.87 -25.46 33.67
C PRO A 18 -55.21 -24.86 34.93
N ARG A 19 -53.89 -25.00 35.05
CA ARG A 19 -53.10 -24.33 36.07
C ARG A 19 -52.70 -22.95 35.53
N ASN A 20 -53.23 -21.93 36.19
CA ASN A 20 -53.04 -20.53 35.89
C ASN A 20 -51.56 -20.14 36.12
N SER A 21 -50.77 -20.05 35.04
CA SER A 21 -49.37 -19.61 35.08
C SER A 21 -49.29 -18.20 34.49
N ARG A 22 -49.37 -17.22 35.38
CA ARG A 22 -49.10 -15.80 35.11
C ARG A 22 -47.71 -15.64 34.47
N PRO A 23 -47.56 -15.01 33.29
CA PRO A 23 -46.23 -14.66 32.79
C PRO A 23 -45.62 -13.56 33.67
N PRO A 24 -44.31 -13.62 33.99
CA PRO A 24 -43.64 -12.50 34.65
C PRO A 24 -43.64 -11.27 33.74
N PRO A 25 -43.63 -10.04 34.31
CA PRO A 25 -43.57 -8.83 33.51
C PRO A 25 -42.30 -8.85 32.66
N ALA A 26 -42.48 -8.59 31.36
CA ALA A 26 -41.38 -8.37 30.43
C ALA A 26 -40.57 -7.18 30.92
N SER A 27 -39.45 -7.45 31.58
CA SER A 27 -38.34 -6.51 31.61
C SER A 27 -37.95 -6.29 30.16
N THR A 28 -38.24 -5.11 29.64
CA THR A 28 -37.59 -4.53 28.46
C THR A 28 -36.11 -4.36 28.78
N GLN A 29 -35.38 -5.47 28.82
CA GLN A 29 -33.95 -5.45 28.58
C GLN A 29 -33.82 -5.11 27.11
N PHE A 30 -33.31 -3.92 26.83
CA PHE A 30 -32.76 -3.60 25.52
C PHE A 30 -31.58 -4.54 25.31
N GLU A 31 -31.86 -5.69 24.72
CA GLU A 31 -30.86 -6.59 24.21
C GLU A 31 -30.17 -5.81 23.08
N ALA A 32 -28.98 -5.27 23.37
CA ALA A 32 -28.13 -4.65 22.38
C ALA A 32 -28.04 -5.64 21.22
N SER A 33 -28.66 -5.31 20.09
CA SER A 33 -28.79 -6.21 18.95
C SER A 33 -27.40 -6.73 18.61
N GLN A 34 -27.15 -8.00 18.96
CA GLN A 34 -25.96 -8.70 18.52
C GLN A 34 -26.11 -8.88 17.02
N LEU A 35 -25.68 -7.86 16.28
CA LEU A 35 -25.57 -7.88 14.83
C LEU A 35 -24.82 -9.16 14.49
N SER A 36 -25.49 -10.09 13.81
CA SER A 36 -24.85 -11.31 13.36
C SER A 36 -23.55 -10.95 12.64
N PRO A 37 -22.49 -11.77 12.74
CA PRO A 37 -21.19 -11.43 12.15
C PRO A 37 -21.27 -11.12 10.65
N GLY A 38 -22.27 -11.65 9.94
CA GLY A 38 -22.58 -11.26 8.56
C GLY A 38 -23.06 -9.82 8.39
N SER A 39 -23.95 -9.33 9.25
CA SER A 39 -24.50 -7.97 9.15
C SER A 39 -23.46 -6.91 9.54
N ALA A 40 -22.66 -7.14 10.58
CA ALA A 40 -21.57 -6.23 10.96
C ALA A 40 -20.56 -6.02 9.81
N ASN A 41 -20.22 -7.09 9.08
CA ASN A 41 -19.32 -6.98 7.93
C ASN A 41 -19.95 -6.25 6.73
N SER A 42 -21.27 -6.38 6.52
CA SER A 42 -21.96 -5.61 5.49
C SER A 42 -21.91 -4.11 5.77
N VAL A 43 -22.13 -3.71 7.03
CA VAL A 43 -22.02 -2.31 7.48
C VAL A 43 -20.60 -1.79 7.29
N ARG A 44 -19.58 -2.54 7.73
CA ARG A 44 -18.17 -2.18 7.52
C ARG A 44 -17.85 -2.00 6.03
N LYS A 45 -18.38 -2.85 5.15
CA LYS A 45 -18.16 -2.75 3.70
C LYS A 45 -18.72 -1.45 3.14
N ASP A 46 -19.91 -1.07 3.58
CA ASP A 46 -20.53 0.17 3.12
C ASP A 46 -19.83 1.40 3.71
N LEU A 47 -19.35 1.34 4.96
CA LEU A 47 -18.49 2.38 5.53
C LEU A 47 -17.20 2.57 4.71
N LEU A 48 -16.51 1.48 4.34
CA LEU A 48 -15.31 1.54 3.51
C LEU A 48 -15.59 2.20 2.15
N LYS A 49 -16.70 1.86 1.50
CA LYS A 49 -17.10 2.49 0.23
C LYS A 49 -17.40 3.97 0.38
N VAL A 50 -18.10 4.36 1.45
CA VAL A 50 -18.44 5.76 1.72
C VAL A 50 -17.19 6.57 2.01
N ALA A 51 -16.29 6.05 2.86
CA ALA A 51 -15.02 6.66 3.18
C ALA A 51 -14.15 6.86 1.92
N LEU A 52 -14.03 5.82 1.08
CA LEU A 52 -13.28 5.90 -0.16
C LEU A 52 -13.90 6.92 -1.11
N ARG A 53 -15.20 6.86 -1.35
CA ARG A 53 -15.91 7.76 -2.26
C ARG A 53 -15.72 9.22 -1.85
N ASP A 54 -15.94 9.54 -0.57
CA ASP A 54 -15.76 10.89 -0.04
C ASP A 54 -14.31 11.37 -0.18
N MET A 55 -13.34 10.50 0.13
CA MET A 55 -11.92 10.78 -0.01
C MET A 55 -11.54 11.09 -1.47
N LEU A 56 -11.95 10.24 -2.42
CA LEU A 56 -11.63 10.43 -3.84
C LEU A 56 -12.27 11.71 -4.38
N MET A 57 -13.54 11.97 -4.04
CA MET A 57 -14.26 13.17 -4.47
C MET A 57 -13.57 14.46 -3.98
N ARG A 58 -13.15 14.51 -2.71
CA ARG A 58 -12.51 15.71 -2.14
C ARG A 58 -11.12 15.98 -2.72
N ASN A 59 -10.40 14.95 -3.13
CA ASN A 59 -9.08 15.06 -3.74
C ASN A 59 -9.14 15.16 -5.27
N GLY A 60 -10.33 15.19 -5.88
CA GLY A 60 -10.50 15.26 -7.32
C GLY A 60 -10.02 14.01 -8.07
N ILE A 61 -9.95 12.87 -7.40
CA ILE A 61 -9.54 11.59 -8.01
C ILE A 61 -10.79 10.90 -8.59
N PRO A 62 -10.80 10.53 -9.88
CA PRO A 62 -11.91 9.81 -10.47
C PRO A 62 -12.18 8.46 -9.79
N GLN A 63 -13.43 8.20 -9.40
CA GLN A 63 -13.84 6.95 -8.73
C GLN A 63 -13.60 5.69 -9.57
N ALA A 64 -13.57 5.84 -10.90
CA ALA A 64 -13.26 4.74 -11.81
C ALA A 64 -11.80 4.26 -11.71
N TRP A 65 -10.90 5.05 -11.14
CA TRP A 65 -9.46 4.71 -11.09
C TRP A 65 -9.12 3.80 -9.93
N VAL A 66 -9.82 3.89 -8.80
CA VAL A 66 -9.51 3.14 -7.58
C VAL A 66 -10.79 2.68 -6.91
N SER A 67 -10.87 1.41 -6.56
CA SER A 67 -11.93 0.84 -5.71
C SER A 67 -11.34 0.19 -4.45
N ALA A 68 -12.15 0.00 -3.41
CA ALA A 68 -11.74 -0.70 -2.19
C ALA A 68 -12.53 -2.01 -2.03
N ASP A 69 -11.80 -3.11 -1.93
CA ASP A 69 -12.32 -4.42 -1.59
C ASP A 69 -12.05 -4.73 -0.12
N MET A 70 -13.01 -5.42 0.50
CA MET A 70 -12.87 -5.99 1.83
C MET A 70 -12.36 -7.43 1.72
N LEU A 71 -11.18 -7.69 2.28
CA LEU A 71 -10.63 -9.03 2.43
C LEU A 71 -10.73 -9.45 3.89
N ARG A 72 -11.32 -10.64 4.11
CA ARG A 72 -11.47 -11.20 5.46
C ARG A 72 -10.22 -11.99 5.78
N THR A 73 -9.55 -11.65 6.87
CA THR A 73 -8.46 -12.43 7.42
C THR A 73 -8.99 -13.22 8.60
N SER A 74 -9.22 -14.52 8.40
CA SER A 74 -9.45 -15.47 9.49
C SER A 74 -8.16 -16.24 9.71
N SER A 75 -7.46 -15.96 10.80
CA SER A 75 -6.31 -16.76 11.21
C SER A 75 -6.69 -17.53 12.46
N PRO A 76 -6.37 -18.83 12.57
CA PRO A 76 -6.72 -19.63 13.76
C PRO A 76 -6.03 -19.16 15.05
N ARG A 77 -5.03 -18.25 14.96
CA ARG A 77 -4.29 -17.70 16.10
C ARG A 77 -4.49 -16.20 16.33
N ARG A 78 -5.20 -15.48 15.44
CA ARG A 78 -5.45 -14.03 15.58
C ARG A 78 -6.94 -13.76 15.56
N GLU A 79 -7.32 -12.70 16.26
CA GLU A 79 -8.64 -12.07 16.14
C GLU A 79 -9.01 -11.90 14.65
N PRO A 80 -10.24 -12.26 14.24
CA PRO A 80 -10.69 -12.13 12.87
C PRO A 80 -10.77 -10.64 12.51
N GLY A 81 -9.83 -10.20 11.68
CA GLY A 81 -9.73 -8.82 11.23
C GLY A 81 -10.03 -8.65 9.75
N LEU A 82 -9.96 -7.40 9.31
CA LEU A 82 -10.36 -6.97 7.98
C LEU A 82 -9.21 -6.23 7.31
N HIS A 83 -8.84 -6.67 6.11
CA HIS A 83 -7.84 -6.03 5.29
C HIS A 83 -8.51 -5.28 4.14
N VAL A 84 -8.12 -4.03 3.92
CA VAL A 84 -8.64 -3.23 2.82
C VAL A 84 -7.69 -3.37 1.64
N ARG A 85 -8.21 -3.79 0.49
CA ARG A 85 -7.44 -3.86 -0.75
C ARG A 85 -7.86 -2.73 -1.69
N PHE A 86 -6.94 -1.80 -1.96
CA PHE A 86 -7.12 -0.83 -3.03
C PHE A 86 -6.85 -1.49 -4.37
N LEU A 87 -7.88 -1.52 -5.21
CA LEU A 87 -7.81 -2.01 -6.58
C LEU A 87 -7.64 -0.82 -7.52
N VAL A 88 -6.43 -0.65 -8.04
CA VAL A 88 -6.07 0.40 -8.99
C VAL A 88 -6.34 -0.11 -10.41
N ARG A 89 -7.26 0.57 -11.10
CA ARG A 89 -7.71 0.25 -12.47
C ARG A 89 -6.98 1.03 -13.55
N ARG A 90 -6.42 2.19 -13.17
CA ARG A 90 -5.66 3.05 -14.08
C ARG A 90 -4.36 3.49 -13.43
N TRP A 91 -3.28 3.41 -14.19
CA TRP A 91 -1.99 3.92 -13.78
C TRP A 91 -1.96 5.44 -13.93
N GLU A 92 -1.63 6.14 -12.84
CA GLU A 92 -1.39 7.57 -12.85
C GLU A 92 -0.21 7.88 -11.91
N PRO A 93 0.89 8.48 -12.40
CA PRO A 93 2.12 8.64 -11.59
C PRO A 93 1.95 9.46 -10.31
N ARG A 94 1.12 10.50 -10.30
CA ARG A 94 0.85 11.30 -9.10
C ARG A 94 0.09 10.46 -8.08
N LEU A 95 -0.87 9.65 -8.48
CA LEU A 95 -1.58 8.72 -7.60
C LEU A 95 -0.61 7.74 -6.94
N MET A 96 0.34 7.19 -7.71
CA MET A 96 1.35 6.26 -7.19
C MET A 96 2.29 6.93 -6.21
N LEU A 97 2.77 8.12 -6.54
CA LEU A 97 3.62 8.92 -5.66
C LEU A 97 2.92 9.24 -4.32
N HIS A 98 1.61 9.43 -4.33
CA HIS A 98 0.81 9.80 -3.16
C HIS A 98 0.10 8.61 -2.49
N GLY A 99 0.42 7.36 -2.86
CA GLY A 99 -0.20 6.16 -2.28
C GLY A 99 -0.23 6.14 -0.74
N PRO A 100 0.90 6.37 -0.05
CA PRO A 100 0.92 6.42 1.41
C PRO A 100 0.12 7.60 2.02
N ALA A 101 -0.04 8.70 1.28
CA ALA A 101 -0.91 9.81 1.72
C ALA A 101 -2.38 9.43 1.58
N LEU A 102 -2.74 8.73 0.50
CA LEU A 102 -4.09 8.21 0.27
C LEU A 102 -4.50 7.23 1.37
N GLU A 103 -3.62 6.30 1.78
CA GLU A 103 -3.90 5.38 2.89
C GLU A 103 -4.18 6.10 4.21
N ARG A 104 -3.35 7.10 4.56
CA ARG A 104 -3.52 7.88 5.80
C ARG A 104 -4.83 8.66 5.79
N GLU A 105 -5.13 9.32 4.66
CA GLU A 105 -6.36 10.10 4.51
C GLU A 105 -7.60 9.21 4.55
N PHE A 106 -7.54 8.02 3.92
CA PHE A 106 -8.59 7.02 4.01
C PHE A 106 -8.80 6.56 5.46
N THR A 107 -7.72 6.23 6.15
CA THR A 107 -7.77 5.79 7.55
C THR A 107 -8.39 6.86 8.44
N HIS A 108 -7.95 8.11 8.30
CA HIS A 108 -8.48 9.23 9.07
C HIS A 108 -10.00 9.40 8.85
N ARG A 109 -10.46 9.35 7.59
CA ARG A 109 -11.89 9.43 7.26
C ARG A 109 -12.68 8.24 7.78
N LEU A 110 -12.11 7.04 7.72
CA LEU A 110 -12.74 5.85 8.25
C LEU A 110 -12.92 5.96 9.77
N MET A 111 -11.91 6.43 10.51
CA MET A 111 -12.02 6.66 11.96
C MET A 111 -13.04 7.75 12.30
N MET A 112 -13.23 8.76 11.46
CA MET A 112 -14.28 9.77 11.65
C MET A 112 -15.69 9.19 11.48
N LEU A 113 -15.87 8.16 10.64
CA LEU A 113 -17.16 7.48 10.44
C LEU A 113 -17.41 6.38 11.48
N ASP A 114 -16.36 5.65 11.87
CA ASP A 114 -16.40 4.58 12.87
C ASP A 114 -15.12 4.63 13.73
N PRO A 115 -15.19 5.21 14.94
CA PRO A 115 -14.05 5.24 15.86
C PRO A 115 -13.54 3.87 16.32
N GLN A 116 -14.36 2.81 16.20
CA GLN A 116 -13.96 1.43 16.52
C GLN A 116 -13.26 0.74 15.34
N ALA A 117 -13.05 1.44 14.22
CA ALA A 117 -12.39 0.87 13.06
C ALA A 117 -10.95 0.45 13.32
N ALA A 118 -10.27 1.03 14.31
CA ALA A 118 -8.95 0.59 14.75
C ALA A 118 -8.94 -0.86 15.28
N ASP A 119 -10.06 -1.35 15.83
CA ASP A 119 -10.14 -2.68 16.42
C ASP A 119 -10.29 -3.80 15.38
N TRP A 120 -10.81 -3.45 14.19
CA TRP A 120 -11.09 -4.43 13.13
C TRP A 120 -10.26 -4.24 11.85
N LEU A 121 -9.68 -3.07 11.63
CA LEU A 121 -8.83 -2.79 10.47
C LEU A 121 -7.41 -3.30 10.69
N MET A 122 -7.00 -4.30 9.93
CA MET A 122 -5.68 -4.92 10.07
C MET A 122 -4.61 -4.30 9.18
N GLY A 123 -5.00 -3.65 8.08
CA GLY A 123 -4.07 -2.98 7.18
C GLY A 123 -4.60 -2.82 5.77
N PHE A 124 -3.67 -2.42 4.90
CA PHE A 124 -3.91 -2.09 3.51
C PHE A 124 -3.10 -2.97 2.56
N SER A 125 -3.67 -3.29 1.41
CA SER A 125 -2.96 -3.90 0.29
C SER A 125 -3.31 -3.20 -1.01
N TRP A 126 -2.41 -3.27 -1.97
CA TRP A 126 -2.60 -2.70 -3.29
C TRP A 126 -2.63 -3.81 -4.32
N GLN A 127 -3.59 -3.73 -5.23
CA GLN A 127 -3.65 -4.57 -6.41
C GLN A 127 -3.82 -3.70 -7.64
N PHE A 128 -2.98 -3.92 -8.63
CA PHE A 128 -3.01 -3.21 -9.90
C PHE A 128 -3.72 -4.10 -10.94
N ALA A 129 -4.98 -3.78 -11.23
CA ALA A 129 -5.79 -4.43 -12.26
C ALA A 129 -5.99 -3.44 -13.41
N LEU A 130 -4.88 -3.09 -14.06
CA LEU A 130 -4.83 -2.08 -15.10
C LEU A 130 -5.43 -2.63 -16.40
N GLU A 131 -6.31 -1.85 -17.03
CA GLU A 131 -6.80 -2.15 -18.39
C GLU A 131 -5.71 -1.91 -19.44
N ASP A 132 -4.89 -0.89 -19.21
CA ASP A 132 -3.72 -0.56 -20.00
C ASP A 132 -2.52 -0.30 -19.09
N ALA A 133 -1.45 -1.07 -19.30
CA ALA A 133 -0.20 -0.97 -18.57
C ALA A 133 0.89 -0.17 -19.33
N SER A 134 0.59 0.35 -20.52
CA SER A 134 1.55 1.08 -21.37
C SER A 134 2.12 2.34 -20.70
N ALA A 135 1.33 2.97 -19.83
CA ALA A 135 1.74 4.15 -19.05
C ALA A 135 2.63 3.82 -17.84
N CYS A 136 2.78 2.53 -17.50
CA CYS A 136 3.62 2.09 -16.40
C CYS A 136 5.10 2.12 -16.82
N PRO A 137 5.99 2.80 -16.07
CA PRO A 137 7.40 2.80 -16.38
C PRO A 137 7.99 1.39 -16.22
N SER A 138 8.99 1.06 -17.04
CA SER A 138 9.79 -0.13 -16.83
C SER A 138 10.58 -0.04 -15.52
N LEU A 139 10.91 -1.20 -14.94
CA LEU A 139 11.78 -1.23 -13.77
C LEU A 139 13.11 -0.57 -14.12
N PRO A 140 13.60 0.35 -13.26
CA PRO A 140 14.85 1.01 -13.52
C PRO A 140 16.01 0.02 -13.32
N HIS A 141 17.19 0.36 -13.86
CA HIS A 141 18.38 -0.46 -13.71
C HIS A 141 18.66 -0.73 -12.21
N PRO A 142 19.05 -1.96 -11.79
CA PRO A 142 19.23 -2.29 -10.36
C PRO A 142 20.16 -1.34 -9.60
N GLY A 143 21.22 -0.83 -10.24
CA GLY A 143 22.13 0.14 -9.62
C GLY A 143 21.51 1.52 -9.34
N SER A 144 20.34 1.84 -9.90
CA SER A 144 19.66 3.12 -9.67
C SER A 144 18.96 3.21 -8.32
N TRP A 145 18.60 2.08 -7.68
CA TRP A 145 17.90 2.07 -6.40
C TRP A 145 18.74 2.64 -5.26
N THR A 146 20.07 2.49 -5.34
CA THR A 146 21.02 2.93 -4.31
C THR A 146 21.94 4.03 -4.80
N ALA A 147 21.83 4.45 -6.07
CA ALA A 147 22.60 5.56 -6.61
C ALA A 147 22.24 6.85 -5.85
N PRO A 148 23.21 7.68 -5.46
CA PRO A 148 22.94 8.99 -4.91
C PRO A 148 22.09 9.78 -5.90
N GLN A 149 20.86 10.12 -5.51
CA GLN A 149 19.97 10.90 -6.36
C GLN A 149 20.61 12.29 -6.54
N ALA A 150 20.97 12.63 -7.78
CA ALA A 150 21.42 13.97 -8.10
C ALA A 150 20.31 14.94 -7.66
N ALA A 151 20.69 15.95 -6.87
CA ALA A 151 19.75 16.95 -6.39
C ALA A 151 19.00 17.53 -7.61
N PRO A 152 17.67 17.70 -7.53
CA PRO A 152 16.92 18.24 -8.65
C PRO A 152 17.53 19.58 -9.04
N GLN A 153 18.16 19.63 -10.22
CA GLN A 153 18.54 20.87 -10.86
C GLN A 153 17.25 21.65 -11.05
N GLN A 154 17.03 22.61 -10.17
CA GLN A 154 16.01 23.63 -10.36
C GLN A 154 16.20 24.15 -11.78
N ALA A 155 15.18 23.94 -12.61
CA ALA A 155 15.15 24.48 -13.96
C ALA A 155 15.41 25.98 -13.82
N ALA A 156 16.63 26.41 -14.19
CA ALA A 156 16.95 27.80 -14.35
C ALA A 156 15.89 28.36 -15.29
N SER A 157 15.04 29.23 -14.75
CA SER A 157 14.05 29.94 -15.55
C SER A 157 14.81 30.60 -16.69
N GLN A 158 14.55 30.17 -17.92
CA GLN A 158 14.98 30.88 -19.10
C GLN A 158 14.19 32.20 -19.12
N ALA A 159 14.73 33.23 -18.49
CA ALA A 159 14.26 34.59 -18.66
C ALA A 159 14.71 35.09 -20.06
N PRO A 160 13.81 35.69 -20.86
CA PRO A 160 14.21 36.33 -22.10
C PRO A 160 15.08 37.57 -21.83
N ALA A 161 15.95 37.86 -22.81
CA ALA A 161 17.17 38.64 -22.71
C ALA A 161 17.03 40.12 -22.30
N THR A 162 18.01 40.61 -21.53
CA THR A 162 18.56 41.96 -21.70
C THR A 162 20.02 42.01 -21.21
N LYS A 163 20.97 42.30 -22.11
CA LYS A 163 22.23 42.99 -21.75
C LYS A 163 21.89 44.47 -21.43
N PRO A 164 22.74 45.30 -20.80
CA PRO A 164 24.15 45.12 -20.46
C PRO A 164 24.51 45.53 -19.01
N GLY A 165 25.71 45.16 -18.54
CA GLY A 165 26.32 45.77 -17.36
C GLY A 165 26.79 44.77 -16.30
N ASP A 166 28.03 44.34 -16.49
CA ASP A 166 29.02 43.93 -15.50
C ASP A 166 28.56 43.86 -14.01
N ILE A 167 28.26 42.66 -13.52
CA ILE A 167 28.53 42.19 -12.14
C ILE A 167 28.70 40.66 -12.23
N ILE A 168 29.92 40.19 -12.01
CA ILE A 168 30.26 38.77 -11.81
C ILE A 168 30.14 38.51 -10.31
N GLU A 169 29.04 37.89 -9.86
CA GLU A 169 29.01 37.15 -8.59
C GLU A 169 28.51 35.74 -8.86
N GLY A 170 29.47 34.89 -9.21
CA GLY A 170 29.34 33.45 -9.40
C GLY A 170 30.76 32.84 -9.41
N PRO A 171 30.93 31.59 -8.98
CA PRO A 171 32.26 31.01 -8.80
C PRO A 171 33.02 30.99 -10.13
N VAL A 172 34.22 31.57 -10.10
CA VAL A 172 35.14 31.71 -11.25
C VAL A 172 35.29 30.37 -11.95
N THR A 173 34.62 30.23 -13.09
CA THR A 173 34.90 29.15 -14.03
C THR A 173 36.15 29.59 -14.79
N ILE A 174 37.31 29.08 -14.37
CA ILE A 174 38.56 29.29 -15.11
C ILE A 174 38.33 28.66 -16.50
N PRO A 175 38.44 29.40 -17.61
CA PRO A 175 38.36 28.81 -18.94
C PRO A 175 39.61 27.93 -19.13
N ARG A 176 39.51 26.65 -18.78
CA ARG A 176 40.55 25.66 -19.04
C ARG A 176 40.35 25.16 -20.47
N SER A 177 41.38 25.28 -21.30
CA SER A 177 41.36 24.70 -22.64
C SER A 177 41.26 23.17 -22.53
N PRO A 178 40.61 22.50 -23.49
CA PRO A 178 40.49 21.03 -23.48
C PRO A 178 41.86 20.34 -23.43
N ASP A 179 42.89 20.97 -23.99
CA ASP A 179 44.27 20.48 -23.95
C ASP A 179 44.89 20.54 -22.55
N SER A 180 44.56 21.58 -21.76
CA SER A 180 45.01 21.70 -20.37
C SER A 180 44.36 20.63 -19.48
N VAL A 181 43.08 20.33 -19.71
CA VAL A 181 42.37 19.29 -18.95
C VAL A 181 42.91 17.91 -19.27
N ARG A 182 43.24 17.66 -20.53
CA ARG A 182 43.85 16.39 -20.97
C ARG A 182 45.22 16.17 -20.35
N ALA A 183 46.07 17.20 -20.35
CA ALA A 183 47.39 17.12 -19.73
C ALA A 183 47.31 16.88 -18.20
N GLU A 184 46.37 17.54 -17.52
CA GLU A 184 46.14 17.37 -16.08
C GLU A 184 45.63 15.95 -15.76
N LEU A 185 44.73 15.39 -16.59
CA LEU A 185 44.25 14.01 -16.46
C LEU A 185 45.37 13.00 -16.66
N GLU A 186 46.22 13.18 -17.66
CA GLU A 186 47.36 12.30 -17.95
C GLU A 186 48.40 12.33 -16.82
N GLN A 187 48.59 13.50 -16.21
CA GLN A 187 49.42 13.66 -15.02
C GLN A 187 48.82 12.92 -13.82
N MET A 188 47.51 13.05 -13.59
CA MET A 188 46.83 12.35 -12.48
C MET A 188 46.84 10.83 -12.64
N LEU A 189 46.68 10.34 -13.88
CA LEU A 189 46.76 8.91 -14.18
C LEU A 189 48.17 8.36 -13.98
N SER A 190 49.20 9.12 -14.39
CA SER A 190 50.60 8.73 -14.19
C SER A 190 50.98 8.65 -12.71
N VAL A 191 50.52 9.60 -11.88
CA VAL A 191 50.74 9.57 -10.42
C VAL A 191 50.07 8.35 -9.79
N ARG A 192 48.84 8.02 -10.21
CA ARG A 192 48.11 6.84 -9.72
C ARG A 192 48.79 5.54 -10.12
N ASP A 193 49.28 5.43 -11.35
CA ASP A 193 49.99 4.24 -11.82
C ASP A 193 51.32 4.03 -11.08
N GLU A 194 52.04 5.11 -10.77
CA GLU A 194 53.25 5.04 -9.96
C GLU A 194 52.95 4.64 -8.51
N ASP A 195 51.86 5.13 -7.92
CA ASP A 195 51.41 4.73 -6.59
C ASP A 195 50.97 3.26 -6.56
N HIS A 196 50.26 2.80 -7.59
CA HIS A 196 49.85 1.40 -7.73
C HIS A 196 51.06 0.47 -7.87
N LYS A 197 52.08 0.85 -8.65
CA LYS A 197 53.34 0.09 -8.74
C LYS A 197 54.07 0.04 -7.40
N ARG A 198 54.08 1.12 -6.62
CA ARG A 198 54.66 1.13 -5.26
C ARG A 198 53.93 0.16 -4.34
N HIS A 199 52.61 0.12 -4.41
CA HIS A 199 51.79 -0.83 -3.64
C HIS A 199 51.96 -2.29 -4.08
N THR A 200 52.25 -2.57 -5.36
CA THR A 200 52.53 -3.96 -5.82
C THR A 200 53.91 -4.50 -5.42
N LYS A 201 54.84 -3.65 -4.98
CA LYS A 201 56.18 -4.06 -4.54
C LYS A 201 56.31 -4.27 -3.03
N GLY A 202 55.37 -3.74 -2.24
CA GLY A 202 55.21 -4.06 -0.82
C GLY A 202 54.21 -5.20 -0.71
N GLY A 203 54.70 -6.44 -0.62
CA GLY A 203 53.87 -7.63 -0.66
C GLY A 203 52.72 -7.58 0.33
N ASP A 204 51.49 -7.65 -0.18
CA ASP A 204 50.36 -8.09 0.61
C ASP A 204 49.44 -8.99 -0.23
N HIS A 205 49.12 -10.11 0.40
CA HIS A 205 48.57 -11.33 -0.15
C HIS A 205 47.13 -11.18 -0.67
N PHE A 206 46.95 -10.92 -1.98
CA PHE A 206 45.68 -11.26 -2.63
C PHE A 206 45.85 -12.54 -3.44
N ALA A 207 45.59 -13.69 -2.81
CA ALA A 207 45.55 -14.95 -3.51
C ALA A 207 44.28 -15.03 -4.38
N PRO A 208 44.38 -15.42 -5.67
CA PRO A 208 43.22 -15.59 -6.53
C PRO A 208 42.30 -16.70 -5.99
N THR A 209 41.02 -16.37 -5.83
CA THR A 209 39.99 -17.29 -5.33
C THR A 209 39.87 -18.50 -6.26
N ARG A 210 40.22 -19.68 -5.78
CA ARG A 210 40.02 -20.93 -6.52
C ARG A 210 38.61 -21.47 -6.25
N PRO A 211 37.90 -21.94 -7.28
CA PRO A 211 36.59 -22.56 -7.09
C PRO A 211 36.73 -23.88 -6.33
N ALA A 212 35.85 -24.12 -5.36
CA ALA A 212 35.79 -25.37 -4.62
C ALA A 212 35.34 -26.50 -5.56
N THR A 213 36.22 -27.48 -5.79
CA THR A 213 35.88 -28.74 -6.46
C THR A 213 35.10 -29.64 -5.52
N LEU A 214 33.94 -30.10 -5.98
CA LEU A 214 33.09 -31.13 -5.38
C LEU A 214 33.78 -32.50 -5.31
#